data_AF-A0A8C6YNH6-F1
#
_entry.id   AF-A0A8C6YNH6-F1
#
_cell.length_a   1.000
_cell.length_b   1.000
_cell.length_c   1.000
_cell.angle_alpha   90.00
_cell.angle_beta   90.00
_cell.angle_gamma   90.00
#
_symmetry.space_group_name_H-M   'P 1'
#
loop_
_entity.id
_entity.type
_entity.pdbx_description
1 polymer ?
#
loop_
_entity_poly.entity_id
_entity_poly.type
_entity_poly.pdbx_seq_one_letter_code
_entity_poly.pdbx_strand_id
1 'polypeptide(L)'
;AAGASGRAEAAGTKSRFSSRLLIPAAGGGPGGRGLPTLSPRRRLLIEDLEARIALMPLLQAEADRRTLRLMRQNLDEEAKIMKDVPGWQVGESVFHTERWVPPTLDELYYLRPSSELDNEKFGLQYYV
;
A
#
# COMPACT_ATOMS: atom_id res chain seq x y z
N ALA A 1 12.74 -9.57 -39.45
CA ALA A 1 14.05 -9.47 -38.76
C ALA A 1 14.07 -8.13 -38.03
N ALA A 2 14.27 -7.96 -36.73
CA ALA A 2 14.54 -8.81 -35.57
C ALA A 2 13.81 -8.10 -34.39
N GLY A 3 13.18 -8.75 -33.42
CA GLY A 3 13.76 -9.81 -32.59
C GLY A 3 14.69 -9.24 -31.52
N ALA A 4 14.28 -8.22 -30.75
CA ALA A 4 15.04 -7.74 -29.59
C ALA A 4 14.20 -7.94 -28.32
N SER A 5 14.24 -9.18 -27.83
CA SER A 5 13.86 -9.57 -26.48
C SER A 5 14.77 -8.86 -25.48
N GLY A 6 14.32 -7.71 -24.97
CA GLY A 6 14.93 -7.02 -23.85
C GLY A 6 14.42 -7.64 -22.55
N ARG A 7 15.12 -8.68 -22.11
CA ARG A 7 14.94 -9.36 -20.82
C ARG A 7 15.02 -8.31 -19.71
N ALA A 8 13.89 -7.90 -19.15
CA ALA A 8 13.86 -7.10 -17.93
C ALA A 8 14.41 -7.98 -16.80
N GLU A 9 15.69 -7.77 -16.50
CA GLU A 9 16.36 -8.35 -15.35
C GLU A 9 15.62 -7.84 -14.11
N ALA A 10 14.70 -8.65 -13.61
CA ALA A 10 14.07 -8.46 -12.32
C ALA A 10 15.19 -8.54 -11.28
N ALA A 11 15.80 -7.39 -10.99
CA ALA A 11 16.62 -7.18 -9.81
C ALA A 11 15.69 -7.38 -8.61
N GLY A 12 15.55 -8.64 -8.21
CA GLY A 12 14.90 -9.05 -6.99
C GLY A 12 15.64 -8.39 -5.85
N THR A 13 15.16 -7.23 -5.45
CA THR A 13 15.37 -6.69 -4.12
C THR A 13 14.75 -7.72 -3.19
N LYS A 14 15.58 -8.68 -2.76
CA LYS A 14 15.28 -9.62 -1.69
C LYS A 14 14.85 -8.77 -0.52
N SER A 15 13.53 -8.62 -0.36
CA SER A 15 12.96 -7.97 0.78
C SER A 15 13.36 -8.82 1.96
N ARG A 16 14.39 -8.37 2.67
CA ARG A 16 14.82 -8.90 3.95
C ARG A 16 13.74 -8.52 4.96
N PHE A 17 12.56 -9.12 4.85
CA PHE A 17 11.66 -9.30 5.99
C PHE A 17 12.31 -10.34 6.90
N SER A 18 13.44 -9.95 7.49
CA SER A 18 14.04 -10.66 8.60
C SER A 18 13.12 -10.43 9.78
N SER A 19 12.19 -11.35 10.01
CA SER A 19 11.47 -11.54 11.27
C SER A 19 12.43 -11.99 12.36
N ARG A 20 13.42 -11.15 12.64
CA ARG A 20 14.30 -11.26 13.78
C ARG A 20 14.60 -9.84 14.22
N LEU A 21 13.60 -9.24 14.85
CA LEU A 21 13.76 -7.97 15.54
C LEU A 21 14.98 -8.07 16.45
N LEU A 22 15.96 -7.21 16.16
CA LEU A 22 17.12 -6.93 16.97
C LEU A 22 16.64 -6.44 18.35
N ILE A 23 16.59 -7.34 19.34
CA ILE A 23 16.36 -6.96 20.74
C ILE A 23 17.65 -6.25 21.20
N PRO A 24 17.60 -4.98 21.66
CA PRO A 24 18.79 -4.31 22.16
C PRO A 24 19.26 -5.01 23.43
N ALA A 25 20.47 -5.56 23.39
CA ALA A 25 21.16 -6.09 24.55
C ALA A 25 21.49 -4.92 25.51
N ALA A 26 20.59 -4.67 26.47
CA ALA A 26 20.89 -3.78 27.58
C ALA A 26 21.78 -4.53 28.59
N GLY A 27 23.07 -4.22 28.58
CA GLY A 27 24.01 -4.35 29.72
C GLY A 27 24.10 -5.70 30.43
N GLY A 28 24.90 -6.62 29.90
CA GLY A 28 25.31 -7.84 30.61
C GLY A 28 26.54 -7.62 31.48
N GLY A 29 26.38 -7.61 32.80
CA GLY A 29 27.47 -7.85 33.75
C GLY A 29 27.88 -9.33 33.77
N PRO A 30 29.09 -9.67 34.24
CA PRO A 30 29.64 -11.02 34.11
C PRO A 30 29.04 -11.93 35.20
N GLY A 31 28.02 -12.71 34.82
CA GLY A 31 27.44 -13.71 35.71
C GLY A 31 26.21 -14.31 35.06
N GLY A 32 26.37 -15.46 34.41
CA GLY A 32 25.33 -16.14 33.66
C GLY A 32 24.02 -16.27 34.46
N ARG A 33 22.94 -15.71 33.90
CA ARG A 33 21.55 -16.01 34.25
C ARG A 33 20.63 -15.37 33.22
N GLY A 34 19.84 -16.21 32.53
CA GLY A 34 18.58 -15.91 31.84
C GLY A 34 18.54 -14.71 30.89
N LEU A 35 18.18 -14.96 29.63
CA LEU A 35 17.68 -13.90 28.74
C LEU A 35 16.66 -13.04 29.50
N PRO A 36 16.74 -11.69 29.47
CA PRO A 36 15.78 -10.85 30.16
C PRO A 36 14.39 -11.16 29.60
N THR A 37 13.54 -11.78 30.42
CA THR A 37 12.19 -12.15 30.01
C THR A 37 11.42 -10.86 29.75
N LEU A 38 11.04 -10.62 28.49
CA LEU A 38 10.20 -9.49 28.11
C LEU A 38 8.98 -9.42 29.05
N SER A 39 8.53 -8.22 29.42
CA SER A 39 7.31 -8.08 30.24
C SER A 39 6.12 -8.76 29.53
N PRO A 40 5.15 -9.34 30.26
CA PRO A 40 4.01 -10.03 29.64
C PRO A 40 3.30 -9.19 28.58
N ARG A 41 3.12 -7.89 28.83
CA ARG A 41 2.56 -6.93 27.87
C ARG A 41 3.39 -6.83 26.58
N ARG A 42 4.72 -6.80 26.68
CA ARG A 42 5.59 -6.73 25.50
C ARG A 42 5.54 -8.00 24.66
N ARG A 43 5.38 -9.18 25.28
CA ARG A 43 5.23 -10.44 24.54
C ARG A 43 3.94 -10.45 23.72
N LEU A 44 2.82 -10.09 24.32
CA LEU A 44 1.53 -9.99 23.61
C LEU A 44 1.59 -9.00 22.44
N LEU A 45 2.21 -7.83 22.64
CA LEU A 45 2.39 -6.86 21.54
C LEU A 45 3.24 -7.41 20.39
N ILE A 46 4.24 -8.24 20.67
CA ILE A 46 5.07 -8.86 19.62
C ILE A 46 4.24 -9.89 18.87
N GLU A 47 3.50 -10.75 19.58
CA GLU A 47 2.60 -11.74 18.97
C GLU A 47 1.55 -11.05 18.07
N ASP A 48 0.95 -9.94 18.53
CA ASP A 48 -0.01 -9.13 17.75
C ASP A 48 0.63 -8.52 16.49
N LEU A 49 1.87 -8.01 16.60
CA LEU A 49 2.59 -7.43 15.46
C LEU A 49 3.00 -8.50 14.45
N GLU A 50 3.45 -9.67 14.91
CA GLU A 50 3.79 -10.81 14.05
C GLU A 50 2.55 -11.31 13.29
N ALA A 51 1.39 -11.38 13.96
CA ALA A 51 0.13 -11.70 13.30
C ALA A 51 -0.23 -10.68 12.22
N ARG A 52 -0.04 -9.37 12.47
CA ARG A 52 -0.27 -8.32 11.47
C ARG A 52 0.69 -8.42 10.28
N ILE A 53 1.97 -8.67 10.53
CA ILE A 53 2.99 -8.84 9.47
C ILE A 53 2.63 -10.02 8.58
N ALA A 54 2.12 -11.12 9.15
CA ALA A 54 1.68 -12.28 8.37
C ALA A 54 0.50 -11.97 7.44
N LEU A 55 -0.42 -11.09 7.85
CA LEU A 55 -1.61 -10.72 7.07
C LEU A 55 -1.37 -9.57 6.08
N MET A 56 -0.40 -8.71 6.33
CA MET A 56 -0.13 -7.50 5.55
C MET A 56 -0.03 -7.73 4.03
N PRO A 57 0.63 -8.78 3.50
CA PRO A 57 0.74 -8.97 2.05
C PRO A 57 -0.62 -9.20 1.37
N LEU A 58 -1.56 -9.87 2.04
CA LEU A 58 -2.89 -10.12 1.51
C LEU A 58 -3.71 -8.83 1.48
N LEU A 59 -3.71 -8.10 2.59
CA LEU A 59 -4.42 -6.82 2.70
C LEU A 59 -3.90 -5.79 1.70
N GLN A 60 -2.57 -5.74 1.49
CA GLN A 60 -1.96 -4.86 0.50
C GLN A 60 -2.43 -5.22 -0.92
N ALA A 61 -2.41 -6.50 -1.29
CA ALA A 61 -2.85 -6.94 -2.62
C ALA A 61 -4.34 -6.65 -2.86
N GLU A 62 -5.18 -6.77 -1.85
CA GLU A 62 -6.61 -6.42 -1.94
C GLU A 62 -6.82 -4.91 -2.10
N ALA A 63 -6.10 -4.09 -1.35
CA ALA A 63 -6.13 -2.64 -1.47
C ALA A 63 -5.66 -2.18 -2.86
N ASP A 64 -4.55 -2.73 -3.36
CA ASP A 64 -4.03 -2.41 -4.70
C ASP A 64 -5.06 -2.76 -5.79
N ARG A 65 -5.69 -3.94 -5.70
CA ARG A 65 -6.77 -4.35 -6.62
C ARG A 65 -7.98 -3.43 -6.55
N ARG A 66 -8.37 -2.98 -5.35
CA ARG A 66 -9.48 -2.04 -5.17
C ARG A 66 -9.18 -0.73 -5.87
N THR A 67 -8.01 -0.15 -5.65
CA THR A 67 -7.58 1.12 -6.25
C THR A 67 -7.56 1.05 -7.78
N LEU A 68 -6.94 0.01 -8.34
CA LEU A 68 -6.85 -0.15 -9.80
C LEU A 68 -8.22 -0.35 -10.46
N ARG A 69 -9.15 -1.05 -9.78
CA ARG A 69 -10.53 -1.21 -10.28
C ARG A 69 -11.28 0.12 -10.33
N LEU A 70 -11.16 0.94 -9.29
CA LEU A 70 -11.79 2.27 -9.25
C LEU A 70 -11.24 3.17 -10.34
N MET A 71 -9.92 3.23 -10.47
CA MET A 71 -9.28 4.02 -11.52
C MET A 71 -9.71 3.56 -12.91
N ARG A 72 -9.82 2.26 -13.14
CA ARG A 72 -10.29 1.74 -14.42
C ARG A 72 -11.72 2.18 -14.72
N GLN A 73 -12.63 2.11 -13.74
CA GLN A 73 -14.00 2.58 -13.88
C GLN A 73 -14.05 4.08 -14.20
N ASN A 74 -13.25 4.88 -13.49
CA ASN A 74 -13.19 6.32 -13.70
C ASN A 74 -12.68 6.66 -15.10
N LEU A 75 -11.64 5.97 -15.60
CA LEU A 75 -11.15 6.15 -16.97
C LEU A 75 -12.18 5.75 -18.02
N ASP A 76 -12.92 4.66 -17.79
CA ASP A 76 -13.97 4.20 -18.70
C ASP A 76 -15.14 5.21 -18.76
N GLU A 77 -15.49 5.86 -17.66
CA GLU A 77 -16.51 6.93 -17.62
C GLU A 77 -15.98 8.26 -18.19
N GLU A 78 -14.74 8.63 -17.89
CA GLU A 78 -14.07 9.80 -18.47
C GLU A 78 -14.07 9.72 -20.00
N ALA A 79 -13.75 8.56 -20.57
CA ALA A 79 -13.78 8.34 -22.01
C ALA A 79 -15.18 8.55 -22.62
N LYS A 80 -16.25 8.20 -21.90
CA LYS A 80 -17.63 8.40 -22.37
C LYS A 80 -18.05 9.85 -22.29
N ILE A 81 -17.68 10.54 -21.21
CA ILE A 81 -18.07 11.93 -20.93
C ILE A 81 -17.29 12.89 -21.84
N MET A 82 -15.99 12.65 -22.04
CA MET A 82 -15.08 13.57 -22.73
C MET A 82 -14.92 13.31 -24.23
N LYS A 83 -15.68 12.37 -24.81
CA LYS A 83 -15.59 11.99 -26.23
C LYS A 83 -15.77 13.16 -27.21
N ASP A 84 -16.55 14.17 -26.83
CA ASP A 84 -16.96 15.28 -27.71
C ASP A 84 -16.07 16.54 -27.53
N VAL A 85 -15.08 16.50 -26.63
CA VAL A 85 -14.21 17.65 -26.31
C VAL A 85 -12.91 17.56 -27.12
N PRO A 86 -12.62 18.53 -28.02
CA PRO A 86 -11.42 18.48 -28.84
C PRO A 86 -10.15 18.68 -27.99
N GLY A 87 -9.14 17.86 -28.22
CA GLY A 87 -7.84 17.94 -27.52
C GLY A 87 -7.80 17.28 -26.14
N TRP A 88 -8.88 16.63 -25.70
CA TRP A 88 -8.87 15.86 -24.45
C TRP A 88 -8.22 14.49 -24.64
N GLN A 89 -7.24 14.16 -23.81
CA GLN A 89 -6.61 12.84 -23.76
C GLN A 89 -7.01 12.12 -22.48
N VAL A 90 -7.73 11.01 -22.61
CA VAL A 90 -8.22 10.24 -21.46
C VAL A 90 -7.03 9.63 -20.71
N GLY A 91 -6.97 9.86 -19.39
CA GLY A 91 -5.93 9.28 -18.53
C GLY A 91 -4.53 9.85 -18.75
N GLU A 92 -4.42 11.06 -19.31
CA GLU A 92 -3.14 11.77 -19.39
C GLU A 92 -2.64 12.12 -17.98
N SER A 93 -1.38 11.79 -17.69
CA SER A 93 -0.76 12.11 -16.40
C SER A 93 -0.51 13.61 -16.29
N VAL A 94 -0.97 14.21 -15.19
CA VAL A 94 -0.66 15.62 -14.85
C VAL A 94 0.84 15.81 -14.56
N PHE A 95 1.55 14.74 -14.19
CA PHE A 95 2.96 14.78 -13.87
C PHE A 95 3.82 14.45 -15.09
N HIS A 96 4.91 15.19 -15.25
CA HIS A 96 5.95 14.97 -16.26
C HIS A 96 6.78 13.68 -16.08
N THR A 97 6.42 12.81 -15.13
CA THR A 97 7.19 11.61 -14.77
C THR A 97 6.41 10.35 -15.11
N GLU A 98 7.10 9.31 -15.59
CA GLU A 98 6.52 7.98 -15.87
C GLU A 98 6.32 7.12 -14.61
N ARG A 99 6.70 7.64 -13.43
CA ARG A 99 6.57 6.93 -12.16
C ARG A 99 5.10 6.87 -11.74
N TRP A 100 4.70 5.72 -11.20
CA TRP A 100 3.41 5.59 -10.53
C TRP A 100 3.25 6.60 -9.39
N VAL A 101 2.17 7.38 -9.45
CA VAL A 101 1.76 8.28 -8.38
C VAL A 101 0.46 7.72 -7.79
N PRO A 102 0.40 7.46 -6.46
CA PRO A 102 -0.82 6.99 -5.83
C PRO A 102 -1.92 8.06 -5.99
N PRO A 103 -3.13 7.67 -6.42
CA PRO A 103 -4.21 8.61 -6.63
C PRO A 103 -4.70 9.19 -5.30
N THR A 104 -5.19 10.43 -5.34
CA THR A 104 -5.84 11.04 -4.17
C THR A 104 -7.25 10.46 -3.97
N LEU A 105 -7.80 10.60 -2.75
CA LEU A 105 -9.19 10.17 -2.49
C LEU A 105 -10.19 10.93 -3.38
N ASP A 106 -9.92 12.19 -3.66
CA ASP A 106 -10.78 12.99 -4.53
C ASP A 106 -10.74 12.49 -5.97
N GLU A 107 -9.57 12.10 -6.49
CA GLU A 107 -9.42 11.45 -7.81
C GLU A 107 -10.08 10.07 -7.90
N LEU A 108 -10.18 9.34 -6.79
CA LEU A 108 -10.84 8.02 -6.80
C LEU A 108 -12.37 8.13 -6.71
N TYR A 109 -12.90 9.09 -5.96
CA TYR A 109 -14.31 9.14 -5.60
C TYR A 109 -15.11 10.30 -6.24
N TYR A 110 -14.56 11.08 -7.17
CA TYR A 110 -15.29 12.22 -7.77
C TYR A 110 -16.58 11.86 -8.54
N LEU A 111 -16.69 10.65 -9.09
CA LEU A 111 -17.92 10.17 -9.77
C LEU A 111 -18.88 9.43 -8.83
N ARG A 112 -18.48 9.20 -7.59
CA ARG A 112 -19.22 8.44 -6.59
C ARG A 112 -20.13 9.38 -5.78
N PRO A 113 -21.17 8.85 -5.10
CA PRO A 113 -21.96 9.68 -4.18
C PRO A 113 -21.07 10.26 -3.09
N SER A 114 -21.34 11.51 -2.69
CA SER A 114 -20.54 12.24 -1.70
C SER A 114 -20.42 11.51 -0.37
N SER A 115 -21.46 10.75 0.01
CA SER A 115 -21.45 9.93 1.24
C SER A 115 -20.37 8.86 1.26
N GLU A 116 -19.98 8.30 0.12
CA GLU A 116 -18.91 7.30 0.03
C GLU A 116 -17.55 7.96 0.29
N LEU A 117 -17.32 9.13 -0.31
CA LEU A 117 -16.14 9.94 -0.07
C LEU A 117 -16.04 10.38 1.40
N ASP A 118 -17.13 10.87 1.98
CA ASP A 118 -17.17 11.33 3.37
C ASP A 118 -16.83 10.19 4.34
N ASN A 119 -17.34 8.99 4.06
CA ASN A 119 -17.01 7.80 4.85
C ASN A 119 -15.53 7.40 4.71
N GLU A 120 -14.94 7.47 3.53
CA GLU A 120 -13.52 7.16 3.34
C GLU A 120 -12.61 8.21 3.99
N LYS A 121 -13.01 9.49 4.00
CA LYS A 121 -12.23 10.57 4.63
C LYS A 121 -12.34 10.57 6.15
N PHE A 122 -13.55 10.40 6.68
CA PHE A 122 -13.86 10.68 8.08
C PHE A 122 -14.45 9.49 8.84
N GLY A 123 -14.72 8.37 8.19
CA GLY A 123 -15.37 7.20 8.79
C GLY A 123 -14.67 6.72 10.06
N LEU A 124 -13.33 6.69 10.07
CA LEU A 124 -12.57 6.32 11.27
C LEU A 124 -12.74 7.32 12.42
N GLN A 125 -12.84 8.62 12.14
CA GLN A 125 -13.00 9.66 13.17
C GLN A 125 -14.40 9.64 13.78
N TYR A 126 -15.41 9.31 12.98
CA TYR A 126 -16.79 9.18 13.42
C TYR A 126 -17.13 7.83 14.04
N TYR A 127 -16.23 6.86 13.94
CA TYR A 127 -16.40 5.54 14.55
C TYR A 127 -15.95 5.59 16.02
N VAL A 128 -16.85 6.03 16.90
CA VAL A 128 -16.71 6.04 18.37
C VAL A 128 -17.94 5.44 19.02
#